data_AF-A0A2G1VTS3-F1
#
_entry.id   AF-A0A2G1VTS3-F1
#
_cell.length_a   1.000
_cell.length_b   1.000
_cell.length_c   1.000
_cell.angle_alpha   90.00
_cell.angle_beta   90.00
_cell.angle_gamma   90.00
#
_symmetry.space_group_name_H-M   'P 1'
#
loop_
_entity.id
_entity.type
_entity.pdbx_description
1 polymer ?
#
loop_
_entity_poly.entity_id
_entity_poly.type
_entity_poly.pdbx_seq_one_letter_code
_entity_poly.pdbx_strand_id
1 'polypeptide(L)' 'METKRKKWWFYGAFGAVLLGSGLSLAIESSWWKHSEMPDWYWITGGTAGLGLCLSGVVLLIKAGIINNELKK' A
#
# COMPACT_ATOMS: atom_id res chain seq x y z
N MET A 1 4.52 27.28 2.78
CA MET A 1 4.73 26.41 1.60
C MET A 1 5.44 25.09 1.93
N GLU A 2 6.41 25.07 2.86
CA GLU A 2 7.16 23.84 3.22
C GLU A 2 6.30 22.67 3.76
N THR A 3 5.24 22.96 4.52
CA THR A 3 4.42 21.92 5.16
C THR A 3 3.65 21.07 4.15
N LYS A 4 3.19 21.64 3.03
CA LYS A 4 2.50 20.90 1.97
C LYS A 4 3.46 19.99 1.19
N ARG A 5 4.68 20.46 0.93
CA ARG A 5 5.72 19.67 0.23
C ARG A 5 6.24 18.50 1.09
N LYS A 6 6.40 18.71 2.41
CA LYS A 6 6.70 17.62 3.35
C LYS A 6 5.58 16.58 3.42
N LYS A 7 4.32 17.03 3.48
CA LYS A 7 3.15 16.13 3.44
C LYS A 7 3.10 15.35 2.13
N TRP A 8 3.34 15.99 0.98
CA TRP A 8 3.41 15.33 -0.31
C TRP A 8 4.43 14.17 -0.31
N TRP A 9 5.65 14.46 0.14
CA TRP A 9 6.72 13.48 0.18
C TRP A 9 6.40 12.33 1.15
N PHE A 10 5.81 12.65 2.31
CA PHE A 10 5.38 11.66 3.28
C PHE A 10 4.28 10.76 2.72
N TYR A 11 3.21 11.31 2.14
CA TYR A 11 2.13 10.52 1.54
C TYR A 11 2.60 9.68 0.35
N GLY A 12 3.52 10.22 -0.47
CA GLY A 12 4.10 9.50 -1.59
C GLY A 12 4.99 8.34 -1.14
N ALA A 13 5.95 8.60 -0.27
CA ALA A 13 6.88 7.59 0.23
C ALA A 13 6.15 6.52 1.07
N PHE A 14 5.29 6.94 2.00
CA PHE A 14 4.52 6.02 2.84
C PHE A 14 3.53 5.21 2.01
N GLY A 15 2.82 5.83 1.05
CA GLY A 15 1.92 5.14 0.14
C GLY A 15 2.64 4.11 -0.74
N ALA A 16 3.82 4.44 -1.26
CA ALA A 16 4.64 3.52 -2.06
C ALA A 16 5.13 2.32 -1.24
N VAL A 17 5.57 2.55 0.00
CA VAL A 17 5.98 1.47 0.92
C VAL A 17 4.81 0.56 1.25
N LEU A 18 3.64 1.12 1.62
CA LEU A 18 2.46 0.31 1.92
C LEU A 18 1.97 -0.49 0.71
N LEU A 19 2.02 0.10 -0.49
CA LEU A 19 1.70 -0.58 -1.73
C LEU A 19 2.65 -1.75 -1.97
N GLY A 20 3.96 -1.51 -1.88
CA GLY A 20 4.99 -2.54 -2.10
C GLY A 20 4.89 -3.67 -1.08
N SER A 21 4.74 -3.35 0.21
CA SER A 21 4.60 -4.35 1.27
C SER A 21 3.29 -5.13 1.14
N GLY A 22 2.17 -4.47 0.80
CA GLY A 22 0.89 -5.12 0.56
C GLY A 22 0.96 -6.09 -0.63
N LEU A 23 1.65 -5.70 -1.70
CA LEU A 23 1.80 -6.52 -2.90
C LEU A 23 2.67 -7.75 -2.61
N SER A 24 3.79 -7.55 -1.90
CA SER A 24 4.65 -8.65 -1.47
C SER A 24 3.89 -9.65 -0.60
N LEU A 25 3.08 -9.17 0.34
CA LEU A 25 2.32 -10.00 1.27
C LEU A 25 1.17 -10.74 0.57
N ALA A 26 0.54 -10.12 -0.42
CA ALA A 26 -0.46 -10.78 -1.28
C ALA A 26 0.18 -11.91 -2.11
N ILE A 27 1.38 -11.71 -2.66
CA ILE A 27 2.11 -12.74 -3.41
C ILE A 27 2.53 -13.90 -2.48
N GLU A 28 3.09 -13.59 -1.32
CA GLU A 28 3.50 -14.59 -0.33
C GLU A 28 2.30 -15.44 0.14
N SER A 29 1.15 -14.80 0.40
CA SER A 29 -0.08 -15.51 0.77
C SER A 29 -0.58 -16.45 -0.34
N SER A 30 -0.34 -16.10 -1.61
CA SER A 30 -0.69 -16.96 -2.75
C SER A 30 0.19 -18.21 -2.82
N TRP A 31 1.40 -18.14 -2.27
CA TRP A 31 2.29 -19.29 -2.10
C TRP A 31 1.86 -20.17 -0.93
N TRP A 32 1.42 -19.57 0.19
CA TRP A 32 0.89 -20.33 1.33
C TRP A 32 -0.34 -21.17 0.98
N LYS A 33 -1.14 -20.76 -0.02
CA LYS A 33 -2.23 -21.57 -0.57
C LYS A 33 -1.78 -22.93 -1.12
N HIS A 34 -0.56 -22.99 -1.67
CA HIS A 34 0.02 -24.23 -2.23
C HIS A 34 0.88 -24.98 -1.22
N SER A 35 1.06 -24.43 -0.02
CA SER A 35 1.82 -25.04 1.07
C SER A 35 0.85 -25.77 2.01
N GLU A 36 1.34 -26.75 2.78
CA GLU A 36 0.56 -27.50 3.79
C GLU A 36 0.13 -26.65 5.01
N MET A 37 0.06 -25.32 4.86
CA MET A 37 -0.38 -24.41 5.91
C MET A 37 -1.91 -24.37 6.01
N PRO A 38 -2.47 -24.16 7.22
CA PRO A 38 -3.90 -24.06 7.41
C PRO A 38 -4.52 -22.92 6.59
N ASP A 39 -5.65 -23.20 5.95
CA ASP A 39 -6.27 -22.31 4.96
C ASP A 39 -6.52 -20.88 5.45
N TRP A 40 -6.77 -20.74 6.75
CA TRP A 40 -7.00 -19.45 7.39
C TRP A 40 -5.82 -18.48 7.23
N TYR A 41 -4.58 -18.99 7.17
CA TYR A 41 -3.38 -18.17 7.13
C TYR A 41 -3.22 -17.46 5.79
N TRP A 42 -3.49 -18.14 4.67
CA TRP A 42 -3.42 -17.53 3.35
C TRP A 42 -4.62 -16.63 3.05
N ILE A 43 -5.81 -16.96 3.57
CA ILE A 43 -7.00 -16.12 3.39
C ILE A 43 -6.84 -14.79 4.15
N THR A 44 -6.45 -14.85 5.42
CA THR A 44 -6.26 -13.64 6.23
C THR A 44 -5.06 -12.83 5.78
N GLY A 45 -3.94 -13.49 5.45
CA GLY A 45 -2.76 -12.85 4.87
C GLY A 45 -3.08 -12.15 3.55
N GLY A 46 -3.75 -12.83 2.62
CA GLY A 46 -4.14 -12.26 1.34
C GLY A 46 -5.12 -11.10 1.46
N THR A 47 -6.10 -11.22 2.35
CA THR A 47 -7.07 -10.13 2.62
C THR A 47 -6.37 -8.91 3.23
N ALA A 48 -5.45 -9.12 4.18
CA ALA A 48 -4.64 -8.05 4.76
C ALA A 48 -3.71 -7.41 3.73
N GLY A 49 -3.06 -8.21 2.87
CA GLY A 49 -2.20 -7.73 1.79
C GLY A 49 -2.95 -6.88 0.77
N LEU A 50 -4.15 -7.31 0.36
CA LEU A 50 -5.03 -6.53 -0.51
C LEU A 50 -5.50 -5.23 0.14
N GLY A 51 -5.87 -5.27 1.42
CA GLY A 51 -6.22 -4.09 2.20
C GLY A 51 -5.08 -3.08 2.27
N LEU A 52 -3.86 -3.56 2.53
CA LEU A 52 -2.64 -2.75 2.54
C LEU A 52 -2.36 -2.15 1.15
N CYS A 53 -2.45 -2.94 0.08
CA CYS A 53 -2.35 -2.45 -1.29
C CYS A 53 -3.31 -1.31 -1.57
N LEU A 54 -4.61 -1.50 -1.29
CA LEU A 54 -5.64 -0.48 -1.51
C LEU A 54 -5.35 0.79 -0.70
N SER A 55 -4.96 0.64 0.56
CA SER A 55 -4.59 1.79 1.41
C SER A 55 -3.36 2.54 0.85
N GLY A 56 -2.37 1.82 0.33
CA GLY A 56 -1.19 2.39 -0.33
C GLY A 56 -1.55 3.17 -1.61
N VAL A 57 -2.42 2.60 -2.47
CA VAL A 57 -2.93 3.28 -3.66
C VAL A 57 -3.66 4.57 -3.29
N VAL A 58 -4.54 4.54 -2.29
CA VAL A 58 -5.32 5.73 -1.86
C VAL A 58 -4.39 6.85 -1.38
N LEU A 59 -3.32 6.50 -0.64
CA LEU A 59 -2.33 7.47 -0.18
C LEU A 59 -1.51 8.05 -1.33
N LEU A 60 -1.14 7.23 -2.33
CA LEU A 60 -0.47 7.69 -3.54
C LEU A 60 -1.36 8.63 -4.36
N ILE A 61 -2.65 8.35 -4.50
CA ILE A 61 -3.61 9.25 -5.16
C ILE A 61 -3.70 10.58 -4.41
N LYS A 62 -3.80 10.55 -3.07
CA LYS A 62 -3.76 11.76 -2.24
C LYS A 62 -2.46 12.55 -2.45
N ALA A 63 -1.32 11.88 -2.56
CA ALA A 63 -0.06 12.55 -2.89
C ALA A 63 -0.13 13.19 -4.28
N GLY A 64 -0.69 12.52 -5.29
CA GLY A 64 -0.90 13.09 -6.62
C GLY A 64 -1.76 14.36 -6.61
N ILE A 65 -2.85 14.37 -5.82
CA ILE A 65 -3.71 15.55 -5.66
C ILE A 65 -2.95 16.71 -5.02
N ILE A 66 -2.21 16.46 -3.93
CA ILE A 66 -1.41 17.50 -3.27
C ILE A 66 -0.34 18.06 -4.21
N ASN A 67 0.28 17.22 -5.04
CA ASN A 67 1.24 17.66 -6.06
C ASN A 67 0.60 18.63 -7.06
N ASN A 68 -0.63 18.34 -7.48
CA ASN A 68 -1.38 19.19 -8.40
C ASN A 68 -1.74 20.54 -7.77
N GLU A 69 -2.11 20.55 -6.48
CA GLU A 69 -2.33 21.78 -5.72
C GLU A 69 -1.05 22.60 -5.50
N LEU A 70 0.13 21.97 -5.46
CA LEU A 70 1.42 22.66 -5.33
C LEU A 70 1.91 23.26 -6.66
N LYS A 71 1.42 22.75 -7.80
CA LYS A 71 1.74 23.27 -9.13
C LYS A 71 0.81 24.41 -9.59
N LYS A 72 -0.37 24.55 -8.98
CA LYS A 72 -1.27 25.69 -9.14
C LYS A 72 -0.81 26.88 -8.30
#